data_AF-A0A3D1H5G3-F1
#
_entry.id   AF-A0A3D1H5G3-F1
#
_cell.length_a   1.000
_cell.length_b   1.000
_cell.length_c   1.000
_cell.angle_alpha   90.00
_cell.angle_beta   90.00
_cell.angle_gamma   90.00
#
_symmetry.space_group_name_H-M   'P 1'
#
loop_
_entity.id
_entity.type
_entity.pdbx_description
1 polymer ?
#
loop_
_entity_poly.entity_id
_entity_poly.type
_entity_poly.pdbx_seq_one_letter_code
_entity_poly.pdbx_strand_id
1 'polypeptide(L)'
;MKDLLLITPPFTQLNTPYPATAYLKGFLNTKGISAFQMDLGIEVILALFSKKGLQEIFDFAEQQQSIESENAKRIFALQGKYIHTIDSVISFLQGHNPTLARQICTENYLPEASRFIENDYMEWAFGNMGMADKAKHLATLYIEDLTDFIQENVDANFGVSRYAEQLVKSANSFDELHEELSYELSYIDKISLGILAQKVTEHQPKLVCISAPFPGNLFSAFRCAQYIKEAYPSIKIAMGGGFANTELRSINEPKVFDYFDFITLDDGELPIELLHSFV
;
A
#
# COMPACT_ATOMS: atom_id res chain seq x y z
N MET A 1 0.47 17.81 -17.78
CA MET A 1 1.79 17.84 -17.11
C MET A 1 1.63 18.48 -15.75
N LYS A 2 2.21 17.88 -14.72
CA LYS A 2 2.21 18.39 -13.34
C LYS A 2 3.67 18.58 -12.93
N ASP A 3 3.99 19.65 -12.21
CA ASP A 3 5.39 19.93 -11.86
C ASP A 3 5.87 18.98 -10.76
N LEU A 4 4.98 18.65 -9.82
CA LEU A 4 5.27 17.76 -8.70
C LEU A 4 4.37 16.53 -8.70
N LEU A 5 4.94 15.41 -8.26
CA LEU A 5 4.23 14.19 -7.89
C LEU A 5 4.51 13.88 -6.41
N LEU A 6 3.48 13.95 -5.57
CA LEU A 6 3.54 13.68 -4.14
C LEU A 6 3.06 12.26 -3.87
N ILE A 7 3.87 11.45 -3.18
CA ILE A 7 3.63 10.02 -3.00
C ILE A 7 3.70 9.67 -1.52
N THR A 8 2.64 9.02 -1.05
CA THR A 8 2.71 8.19 0.15
C THR A 8 3.08 6.76 -0.31
N PRO A 9 4.25 6.21 0.08
CA PRO A 9 4.67 4.89 -0.36
C PRO A 9 3.81 3.78 0.27
N PRO A 10 3.81 2.56 -0.33
CA PRO A 10 3.06 1.42 0.18
C PRO A 10 3.34 1.06 1.63
N PHE A 11 2.40 0.31 2.22
CA PHE A 11 2.47 -0.26 3.57
C PHE A 11 2.47 0.76 4.72
N THR A 12 1.90 1.94 4.47
CA THR A 12 1.21 2.67 5.53
C THR A 12 0.04 1.84 6.05
N GLN A 13 -0.22 1.89 7.36
CA GLN A 13 -1.40 1.26 7.94
C GLN A 13 -2.66 1.80 7.23
N LEU A 14 -3.37 0.95 6.49
CA LEU A 14 -4.50 1.36 5.65
C LEU A 14 -5.67 1.93 6.46
N ASN A 15 -5.77 1.54 7.72
CA ASN A 15 -6.77 2.02 8.67
C ASN A 15 -6.41 3.38 9.30
N THR A 16 -5.19 3.87 9.10
CA THR A 16 -4.68 5.16 9.59
C THR A 16 -3.95 5.89 8.45
N PRO A 17 -4.66 6.27 7.36
CA PRO A 17 -4.05 6.95 6.23
C PRO A 17 -3.42 8.27 6.68
N TYR A 18 -2.19 8.52 6.22
CA TYR A 18 -1.43 9.70 6.60
C TYR A 18 -1.61 10.82 5.56
N PRO A 19 -2.34 11.90 5.89
CA PRO A 19 -2.80 12.87 4.90
C PRO A 19 -1.73 13.91 4.49
N ALA A 20 -0.47 13.78 4.90
CA ALA A 20 0.55 14.81 4.69
C ALA A 20 0.72 15.22 3.23
N THR A 21 0.74 14.27 2.30
CA THR A 21 0.86 14.59 0.87
C THR A 21 -0.37 15.34 0.35
N ALA A 22 -1.57 15.07 0.88
CA ALA A 22 -2.79 15.80 0.54
C ALA A 22 -2.75 17.24 1.10
N TYR A 23 -2.25 17.43 2.32
CA TYR A 23 -2.04 18.77 2.89
C TYR A 23 -1.00 19.57 2.12
N LEU A 24 0.14 18.97 1.76
CA LEU A 24 1.15 19.60 0.91
C LEU A 24 0.56 20.02 -0.45
N LYS A 25 -0.25 19.17 -1.08
CA LYS A 25 -0.97 19.55 -2.31
C LYS A 25 -1.89 20.75 -2.07
N GLY A 26 -2.61 20.77 -0.95
CA GLY A 26 -3.45 21.89 -0.54
C GLY A 26 -2.66 23.19 -0.44
N PHE A 27 -1.53 23.18 0.27
CA PHE A 27 -0.61 24.31 0.40
C PHE A 27 -0.09 24.76 -0.98
N LEU A 28 0.43 23.85 -1.81
CA LEU A 28 0.98 24.17 -3.13
C LEU A 28 -0.06 24.82 -4.05
N ASN A 29 -1.33 24.41 -3.97
CA ASN A 29 -2.41 25.06 -4.69
C ASN A 29 -2.57 26.54 -4.31
N THR A 30 -2.35 26.91 -3.03
CA THR A 30 -2.38 28.32 -2.59
C THR A 30 -1.26 29.16 -3.20
N LYS A 31 -0.16 28.52 -3.62
CA LYS A 31 0.98 29.12 -4.31
C LYS A 31 0.88 29.05 -5.83
N GLY A 32 -0.18 28.44 -6.38
CA GLY A 32 -0.32 28.20 -7.81
C GLY A 32 0.64 27.15 -8.38
N ILE A 33 1.26 26.32 -7.51
CA ILE A 33 2.19 25.28 -7.91
C ILE A 33 1.40 24.00 -8.22
N SER A 34 1.57 23.46 -9.43
CA SER A 34 0.77 22.34 -9.91
C SER A 34 1.33 21.00 -9.44
N ALA A 35 0.62 20.33 -8.55
CA ALA A 35 0.99 19.00 -8.04
C ALA A 35 -0.09 17.93 -8.29
N PHE A 36 0.34 16.69 -8.48
CA PHE A 36 -0.48 15.50 -8.31
C PHE A 36 -0.12 14.82 -6.99
N GLN A 37 -1.09 14.19 -6.34
CA GLN A 37 -0.87 13.44 -5.11
C GLN A 37 -1.52 12.07 -5.26
N MET A 38 -0.84 11.05 -4.77
CA MET A 38 -1.36 9.70 -4.65
C MET A 38 -0.88 9.02 -3.38
N ASP A 39 -1.70 8.10 -2.87
CA ASP A 39 -1.29 7.12 -1.88
C ASP A 39 -1.06 5.80 -2.62
N LEU A 40 0.20 5.46 -2.86
CA LEU A 40 0.57 4.27 -3.63
C LEU A 40 0.18 2.98 -2.89
N GLY A 41 0.13 3.01 -1.56
CA GLY A 41 -0.35 1.86 -0.77
C GLY A 41 -1.82 1.56 -1.05
N ILE A 42 -2.67 2.59 -1.08
CA ILE A 42 -4.09 2.43 -1.46
C ILE A 42 -4.21 1.90 -2.88
N GLU A 43 -3.48 2.48 -3.85
CA GLU A 43 -3.53 2.05 -5.24
C GLU A 43 -3.13 0.57 -5.42
N VAL A 44 -2.08 0.12 -4.72
CA VAL A 44 -1.63 -1.29 -4.74
C VAL A 44 -2.69 -2.22 -4.18
N ILE A 45 -3.29 -1.86 -3.04
CA ILE A 45 -4.34 -2.66 -2.40
C ILE A 45 -5.56 -2.76 -3.30
N LEU A 46 -5.97 -1.66 -3.93
CA LEU A 46 -7.10 -1.67 -4.88
C LEU A 46 -6.79 -2.49 -6.14
N ALA A 47 -5.53 -2.49 -6.60
CA ALA A 47 -5.11 -3.34 -7.71
C ALA A 47 -5.16 -4.84 -7.34
N LEU A 48 -4.64 -5.21 -6.16
CA LEU A 48 -4.64 -6.58 -5.64
C LEU A 48 -6.07 -7.09 -5.41
N PHE A 49 -6.85 -6.33 -4.65
CA PHE A 49 -8.24 -6.66 -4.32
C PHE A 49 -9.20 -6.18 -5.41
N SER A 50 -8.91 -6.58 -6.64
CA SER A 50 -9.80 -6.43 -7.78
C SER A 50 -10.02 -7.79 -8.42
N LYS A 51 -11.06 -7.90 -9.24
CA LYS A 51 -11.29 -9.13 -10.03
C LYS A 51 -10.03 -9.55 -10.80
N LYS A 52 -9.36 -8.59 -11.43
CA LYS A 52 -8.13 -8.83 -12.20
C LYS A 52 -6.98 -9.24 -11.29
N GLY A 53 -6.74 -8.50 -10.21
CA GLY A 53 -5.65 -8.78 -9.27
C GLY A 53 -5.77 -10.16 -8.63
N LEU A 54 -6.99 -10.55 -8.21
CA LEU A 54 -7.22 -11.88 -7.65
C LEU A 54 -6.99 -12.99 -8.68
N GLN A 55 -7.40 -12.81 -9.95
CA GLN A 55 -7.09 -13.78 -10.99
C GLN A 55 -5.57 -13.97 -11.15
N GLU A 56 -4.82 -12.86 -11.24
CA GLU A 56 -3.36 -12.90 -11.37
C GLU A 56 -2.68 -13.54 -10.15
N ILE A 57 -3.19 -13.26 -8.94
CA ILE A 57 -2.71 -13.88 -7.69
C ILE A 57 -2.92 -15.40 -7.69
N PHE A 58 -4.11 -15.87 -8.04
CA PHE A 58 -4.41 -17.31 -8.06
C PHE A 58 -3.62 -18.03 -9.14
N ASP A 59 -3.53 -17.45 -10.34
CA ASP A 59 -2.72 -17.99 -11.44
C ASP A 59 -1.24 -18.06 -11.06
N PHE A 60 -0.71 -17.03 -10.39
CA PHE A 60 0.67 -17.00 -9.90
C PHE A 60 0.93 -18.10 -8.87
N ALA A 61 0.06 -18.24 -7.86
CA ALA A 61 0.20 -19.26 -6.82
C ALA A 61 0.12 -20.69 -7.40
N GLU A 62 -0.76 -20.93 -8.38
CA GLU A 62 -0.86 -22.20 -9.07
C GLU A 62 0.41 -22.51 -9.88
N GLN A 63 0.94 -21.52 -10.62
CA GLN A 63 2.16 -21.67 -11.42
C GLN A 63 3.41 -21.92 -10.55
N GLN A 64 3.50 -21.29 -9.39
CA GLN A 64 4.58 -21.52 -8.43
C GLN A 64 4.41 -22.81 -7.63
N GLN A 65 3.27 -23.50 -7.76
CA GLN A 65 2.92 -24.69 -6.98
C GLN A 65 3.02 -24.47 -5.46
N SER A 66 2.73 -23.24 -4.99
CA SER A 66 2.89 -22.84 -3.58
C SER A 66 1.70 -23.22 -2.68
N ILE A 67 0.60 -23.71 -3.27
CA ILE A 67 -0.67 -24.00 -2.58
C ILE A 67 -0.60 -25.33 -1.83
N GLU A 68 -0.13 -25.29 -0.58
CA GLU A 68 0.13 -26.50 0.21
C GLU A 68 -0.83 -26.70 1.39
N SER A 69 -1.18 -25.66 2.15
CA SER A 69 -2.02 -25.82 3.35
C SER A 69 -3.48 -26.12 3.01
N GLU A 70 -4.19 -26.70 3.98
CA GLU A 70 -5.63 -26.96 3.83
C GLU A 70 -6.45 -25.67 3.69
N ASN A 71 -6.02 -24.58 4.34
CA ASN A 71 -6.66 -23.28 4.18
C ASN A 71 -6.43 -22.70 2.78
N ALA A 72 -5.19 -22.73 2.29
CA ALA A 72 -4.85 -22.27 0.94
C ALA A 72 -5.62 -23.06 -0.13
N LYS A 73 -5.67 -24.40 -0.02
CA LYS A 73 -6.46 -25.26 -0.92
C LYS A 73 -7.95 -24.92 -0.89
N ARG A 74 -8.51 -24.65 0.29
CA ARG A 74 -9.91 -24.24 0.44
C ARG A 74 -10.18 -22.91 -0.27
N ILE A 75 -9.34 -21.91 -0.04
CA ILE A 75 -9.48 -20.58 -0.66
C ILE A 75 -9.36 -20.72 -2.18
N PHE A 76 -8.38 -21.48 -2.67
CA PHE A 76 -8.18 -21.73 -4.09
C PHE A 76 -9.37 -22.47 -4.73
N ALA A 77 -9.95 -23.46 -4.06
CA ALA A 77 -11.17 -24.13 -4.52
C ALA A 77 -12.38 -23.16 -4.62
N LEU A 78 -12.37 -22.09 -3.82
CA LEU A 78 -13.39 -21.04 -3.81
C LEU A 78 -13.04 -19.83 -4.70
N GLN A 79 -11.91 -19.86 -5.43
CA GLN A 79 -11.38 -18.71 -6.18
C GLN A 79 -12.42 -18.02 -7.07
N GLY A 80 -13.27 -18.80 -7.76
CA GLY A 80 -14.29 -18.25 -8.65
C GLY A 80 -15.32 -17.39 -7.92
N LYS A 81 -15.65 -17.73 -6.66
CA LYS A 81 -16.51 -16.91 -5.81
C LYS A 81 -15.78 -15.64 -5.36
N TYR A 82 -14.54 -15.75 -4.87
CA TYR A 82 -13.73 -14.60 -4.48
C TYR A 82 -13.59 -13.58 -5.62
N ILE A 83 -13.21 -14.04 -6.81
CA ILE A 83 -13.08 -13.23 -8.03
C ILE A 83 -14.43 -12.56 -8.40
N HIS A 84 -15.55 -13.25 -8.20
CA HIS A 84 -16.88 -12.71 -8.52
C HIS A 84 -17.33 -11.63 -7.52
N THR A 85 -16.98 -11.75 -6.24
CA THR A 85 -17.50 -10.87 -5.17
C THR A 85 -16.60 -9.70 -4.83
N ILE A 86 -15.29 -9.76 -5.11
CA ILE A 86 -14.29 -8.82 -4.61
C ILE A 86 -14.59 -7.35 -4.92
N ASP A 87 -14.93 -7.02 -6.17
CA ASP A 87 -15.17 -5.62 -6.57
C ASP A 87 -16.37 -5.03 -5.81
N SER A 88 -17.41 -5.83 -5.58
CA SER A 88 -18.59 -5.40 -4.80
C SER A 88 -18.24 -5.21 -3.33
N VAL A 89 -17.45 -6.10 -2.75
CA VAL A 89 -17.01 -6.00 -1.35
C VAL A 89 -16.14 -4.77 -1.14
N ILE A 90 -15.17 -4.50 -2.01
CA ILE A 90 -14.33 -3.29 -1.96
C ILE A 90 -15.20 -2.03 -2.12
N SER A 91 -16.13 -2.02 -3.09
CA SER A 91 -17.08 -0.92 -3.28
C SER A 91 -17.92 -0.65 -2.02
N PHE A 92 -18.37 -1.70 -1.34
CA PHE A 92 -19.08 -1.58 -0.06
C PHE A 92 -18.20 -1.03 1.06
N LEU A 93 -16.96 -1.53 1.20
CA LEU A 93 -16.01 -1.06 2.21
C LEU A 93 -15.62 0.42 2.02
N GLN A 94 -15.60 0.90 0.78
CA GLN A 94 -15.42 2.31 0.45
C GLN A 94 -16.68 3.17 0.66
N GLY A 95 -17.81 2.56 1.02
CA GLY A 95 -19.08 3.26 1.25
C GLY A 95 -19.86 3.58 -0.04
N HIS A 96 -19.43 3.09 -1.20
CA HIS A 96 -20.08 3.35 -2.48
C HIS A 96 -21.36 2.50 -2.70
N ASN A 97 -21.47 1.34 -2.04
CA ASN A 97 -22.65 0.47 -2.12
C ASN A 97 -23.15 0.00 -0.74
N PRO A 98 -23.74 0.89 0.07
CA PRO A 98 -24.20 0.54 1.42
C PRO A 98 -25.31 -0.53 1.43
N THR A 99 -26.05 -0.69 0.32
CA THR A 99 -27.14 -1.68 0.21
C THR A 99 -26.64 -3.13 0.17
N LEU A 100 -25.35 -3.34 -0.16
CA LEU A 100 -24.72 -4.67 -0.18
C LEU A 100 -24.70 -5.32 1.21
N ALA A 101 -24.84 -4.55 2.30
CA ALA A 101 -24.81 -5.06 3.66
C ALA A 101 -25.81 -6.21 3.90
N ARG A 102 -26.99 -6.16 3.27
CA ARG A 102 -27.99 -7.23 3.38
C ARG A 102 -27.53 -8.52 2.71
N GLN A 103 -26.90 -8.41 1.53
CA GLN A 103 -26.39 -9.57 0.80
C GLN A 103 -25.19 -10.19 1.52
N ILE A 104 -24.26 -9.36 2.01
CA ILE A 104 -23.13 -9.81 2.83
C ILE A 104 -23.59 -10.57 4.08
N CYS A 105 -24.65 -10.10 4.73
CA CYS A 105 -25.21 -10.78 5.90
C CYS A 105 -26.04 -12.05 5.56
N THR A 106 -26.22 -12.38 4.28
CA THR A 106 -26.96 -13.58 3.86
C THR A 106 -26.00 -14.77 3.77
N GLU A 107 -26.42 -15.92 4.29
CA GLU A 107 -25.63 -17.15 4.21
C GLU A 107 -25.17 -17.46 2.77
N ASN A 108 -23.94 -17.94 2.64
CA ASN A 108 -23.32 -18.37 1.38
C ASN A 108 -23.10 -17.28 0.32
N TYR A 109 -23.34 -16.00 0.64
CA TYR A 109 -23.01 -14.91 -0.28
C TYR A 109 -21.49 -14.74 -0.42
N LEU A 110 -20.78 -14.59 0.70
CA LEU A 110 -19.32 -14.57 0.70
C LEU A 110 -18.76 -16.00 0.67
N PRO A 111 -17.65 -16.26 -0.05
CA PRO A 111 -16.81 -17.42 0.26
C PRO A 111 -16.16 -17.25 1.63
N GLU A 112 -16.00 -18.35 2.35
CA GLU A 112 -15.55 -18.36 3.74
C GLU A 112 -14.48 -19.45 3.94
N ALA A 113 -13.33 -19.11 4.51
CA ALA A 113 -12.28 -20.04 4.89
C ALA A 113 -11.93 -19.93 6.39
N SER A 114 -10.66 -20.11 6.77
CA SER A 114 -10.27 -20.23 8.18
C SER A 114 -10.67 -19.03 9.05
N ARG A 115 -10.72 -17.80 8.50
CA ARG A 115 -11.12 -16.61 9.29
C ARG A 115 -12.57 -16.63 9.76
N PHE A 116 -13.42 -17.45 9.15
CA PHE A 116 -14.83 -17.57 9.52
C PHE A 116 -15.10 -18.66 10.58
N ILE A 117 -14.11 -19.50 10.91
CA ILE A 117 -14.30 -20.63 11.85
C ILE A 117 -14.40 -20.15 13.31
N GLU A 118 -13.75 -19.04 13.68
CA GLU A 118 -13.76 -18.52 15.06
C GLU A 118 -15.05 -17.76 15.45
N ASN A 119 -16.07 -17.75 14.57
CA ASN A 119 -17.21 -16.82 14.67
C ASN A 119 -18.39 -17.30 15.55
N ASP A 120 -18.36 -18.51 16.11
CA ASP A 120 -19.45 -19.04 16.95
C ASP A 120 -19.74 -18.20 18.20
N TYR A 121 -18.76 -17.44 18.70
CA TYR A 121 -18.94 -16.54 19.85
C TYR A 121 -19.59 -15.18 19.50
N MET A 122 -19.70 -14.84 18.22
CA MET A 122 -20.05 -13.48 17.78
C MET A 122 -21.51 -13.30 17.35
N GLU A 123 -22.25 -14.37 17.04
CA GLU A 123 -23.69 -14.26 16.76
C GLU A 123 -24.47 -13.59 17.90
N TRP A 124 -24.05 -13.83 19.15
CA TRP A 124 -24.61 -13.18 20.34
C TRP A 124 -24.25 -11.68 20.45
N ALA A 125 -23.04 -11.29 20.05
CA ALA A 125 -22.58 -9.89 20.09
C ALA A 125 -23.24 -9.03 19.00
N PHE A 126 -23.58 -9.62 17.85
CA PHE A 126 -24.25 -8.92 16.75
C PHE A 126 -25.72 -8.62 17.01
N GLY A 127 -26.37 -9.26 17.99
CA GLY A 127 -27.73 -8.92 18.40
C GLY A 127 -27.90 -7.45 18.83
N ASN A 128 -26.81 -6.78 19.19
CA ASN A 128 -26.77 -5.35 19.54
C ASN A 128 -26.14 -4.44 18.46
N MET A 129 -25.53 -5.00 17.40
CA MET A 129 -24.90 -4.23 16.31
C MET A 129 -25.83 -4.07 15.11
N GLY A 130 -25.74 -2.93 14.42
CA GLY A 130 -26.48 -2.70 13.18
C GLY A 130 -26.01 -3.62 12.04
N MET A 131 -26.91 -3.94 11.09
CA MET A 131 -26.62 -4.78 9.92
C MET A 131 -25.39 -4.29 9.11
N ALA A 132 -25.18 -2.97 9.05
CA ALA A 132 -24.03 -2.39 8.36
C ALA A 132 -22.69 -2.76 9.03
N ASP A 133 -22.64 -2.77 10.37
CA ASP A 133 -21.41 -3.09 11.11
C ASP A 133 -21.11 -4.59 11.05
N LYS A 134 -22.15 -5.44 11.12
CA LYS A 134 -22.02 -6.88 10.86
C LYS A 134 -21.45 -7.13 9.45
N ALA A 135 -21.97 -6.46 8.44
CA ALA A 135 -21.50 -6.61 7.08
C ALA A 135 -20.04 -6.13 6.90
N LYS A 136 -19.64 -5.02 7.54
CA LYS A 136 -18.25 -4.56 7.54
C LYS A 136 -17.33 -5.59 8.17
N HIS A 137 -17.72 -6.17 9.30
CA HIS A 137 -16.93 -7.20 9.96
C HIS A 137 -16.76 -8.45 9.07
N LEU A 138 -17.85 -8.97 8.48
CA LEU A 138 -17.77 -10.11 7.56
C LEU A 138 -16.91 -9.81 6.32
N ALA A 139 -17.02 -8.59 5.78
CA ALA A 139 -16.15 -8.12 4.70
C ALA A 139 -14.68 -8.04 5.13
N THR A 140 -14.39 -7.66 6.38
CA THR A 140 -13.03 -7.71 6.93
C THR A 140 -12.48 -9.13 6.97
N LEU A 141 -13.23 -10.10 7.51
CA LEU A 141 -12.79 -11.50 7.55
C LEU A 141 -12.53 -12.05 6.13
N TYR A 142 -13.37 -11.68 5.17
CA TYR A 142 -13.20 -12.02 3.76
C TYR A 142 -11.90 -11.46 3.16
N ILE A 143 -11.52 -10.22 3.48
CA ILE A 143 -10.25 -9.63 3.05
C ILE A 143 -9.08 -10.27 3.80
N GLU A 144 -9.25 -10.65 5.07
CA GLU A 144 -8.24 -11.36 5.85
C GLU A 144 -7.97 -12.77 5.31
N ASP A 145 -8.98 -13.52 4.86
CA ASP A 145 -8.80 -14.82 4.18
C ASP A 145 -7.91 -14.65 2.94
N LEU A 146 -8.21 -13.66 2.09
CA LEU A 146 -7.39 -13.36 0.91
C LEU A 146 -5.98 -12.87 1.29
N THR A 147 -5.85 -12.13 2.38
CA THR A 147 -4.56 -11.66 2.89
C THR A 147 -3.69 -12.82 3.33
N ASP A 148 -4.25 -13.77 4.09
CA ASP A 148 -3.57 -14.99 4.50
C ASP A 148 -3.14 -15.81 3.28
N PHE A 149 -4.00 -15.92 2.26
CA PHE A 149 -3.67 -16.61 1.01
C PHE A 149 -2.48 -15.96 0.30
N ILE A 150 -2.49 -14.64 0.12
CA ILE A 150 -1.39 -13.90 -0.53
C ILE A 150 -0.10 -14.05 0.29
N GLN A 151 -0.19 -13.93 1.62
CA GLN A 151 0.97 -14.06 2.49
C GLN A 151 1.61 -15.44 2.40
N GLU A 152 0.80 -16.50 2.43
CA GLU A 152 1.30 -17.88 2.41
C GLU A 152 1.84 -18.27 1.02
N ASN A 153 1.17 -17.84 -0.06
CA ASN A 153 1.36 -18.44 -1.39
C ASN A 153 2.06 -17.52 -2.40
N VAL A 154 2.16 -16.21 -2.13
CA VAL A 154 2.63 -15.21 -3.10
C VAL A 154 3.78 -14.36 -2.54
N ASP A 155 3.61 -13.76 -1.38
CA ASP A 155 4.60 -12.88 -0.77
C ASP A 155 4.53 -12.96 0.76
N ALA A 156 5.49 -13.67 1.36
CA ALA A 156 5.57 -13.91 2.80
C ALA A 156 5.60 -12.62 3.65
N ASN A 157 6.05 -11.51 3.08
CA ASN A 157 6.10 -10.24 3.78
C ASN A 157 4.73 -9.56 3.78
N PHE A 158 3.82 -9.89 2.86
CA PHE A 158 2.52 -9.23 2.72
C PHE A 158 1.68 -9.30 4.00
N GLY A 159 1.11 -8.15 4.39
CA GLY A 159 0.20 -8.07 5.52
C GLY A 159 -0.35 -6.66 5.72
N VAL A 160 -1.67 -6.55 5.84
CA VAL A 160 -2.40 -5.26 5.95
C VAL A 160 -2.03 -4.47 7.22
N SER A 161 -1.59 -5.16 8.28
CA SER A 161 -1.24 -4.57 9.58
C SER A 161 0.19 -4.88 10.07
N ARG A 162 0.88 -5.86 9.47
CA ARG A 162 2.12 -6.45 10.01
C ARG A 162 3.37 -6.29 9.14
N TYR A 163 3.27 -5.75 7.92
CA TYR A 163 4.43 -5.48 7.05
C TYR A 163 5.51 -4.63 7.75
N ALA A 164 5.07 -3.78 8.69
CA ALA A 164 5.95 -2.90 9.45
C ALA A 164 6.89 -3.64 10.44
N GLU A 165 6.49 -4.76 11.05
CA GLU A 165 7.25 -5.32 12.19
C GLU A 165 8.52 -6.07 11.78
N GLN A 166 8.53 -6.72 10.61
CA GLN A 166 9.71 -7.42 10.11
C GLN A 166 10.75 -6.43 9.55
N LEU A 167 10.30 -5.37 8.85
CA LEU A 167 11.18 -4.34 8.29
C LEU A 167 11.68 -3.32 9.34
N VAL A 168 10.95 -3.13 10.45
CA VAL A 168 11.42 -2.33 11.60
C VAL A 168 12.69 -2.93 12.22
N LYS A 169 12.88 -4.25 12.14
CA LYS A 169 14.14 -4.87 12.61
C LYS A 169 15.31 -4.55 11.68
N SER A 170 15.07 -4.54 10.37
CA SER A 170 16.05 -4.22 9.32
C SER A 170 16.39 -2.73 9.22
N ALA A 171 15.54 -1.86 9.78
CA ALA A 171 15.72 -0.40 9.77
C ALA A 171 16.76 0.10 10.79
N ASN A 172 17.40 -0.79 11.57
CA ASN A 172 18.43 -0.40 12.54
C ASN A 172 19.79 -0.11 11.90
N SER A 173 19.97 -0.44 10.62
CA SER A 173 21.15 -0.08 9.83
C SER A 173 20.76 0.19 8.38
N PHE A 174 21.28 1.27 7.81
CA PHE A 174 21.11 1.55 6.38
C PHE A 174 21.71 0.45 5.49
N ASP A 175 22.76 -0.23 5.96
CA ASP A 175 23.38 -1.31 5.20
C ASP A 175 22.43 -2.49 4.99
N GLU A 176 21.61 -2.84 5.98
CA GLU A 176 20.59 -3.89 5.87
C GLU A 176 19.50 -3.49 4.88
N LEU A 177 19.03 -2.24 4.94
CA LEU A 177 18.09 -1.70 3.96
C LEU A 177 18.65 -1.74 2.53
N HIS A 178 19.92 -1.36 2.36
CA HIS A 178 20.60 -1.38 1.07
C HIS A 178 20.75 -2.80 0.52
N GLU A 179 21.11 -3.76 1.36
CA GLU A 179 21.17 -5.17 1.00
C GLU A 179 19.79 -5.68 0.55
N GLU A 180 18.73 -5.40 1.31
CA GLU A 180 17.37 -5.81 0.96
C GLU A 180 16.90 -5.22 -0.39
N LEU A 181 17.27 -3.98 -0.68
CA LEU A 181 16.97 -3.33 -1.97
C LEU A 181 17.75 -3.93 -3.14
N SER A 182 18.83 -4.67 -2.90
CA SER A 182 19.60 -5.35 -3.95
C SER A 182 18.96 -6.65 -4.44
N TYR A 183 18.04 -7.23 -3.65
CA TYR A 183 17.32 -8.44 -4.02
C TYR A 183 16.28 -8.20 -5.12
N GLU A 184 15.87 -9.30 -5.78
CA GLU A 184 14.84 -9.27 -6.81
C GLU A 184 13.51 -8.70 -6.30
N LEU A 185 12.78 -8.05 -7.20
CA LEU A 185 11.48 -7.47 -6.88
C LEU A 185 10.49 -8.56 -6.47
N SER A 186 9.86 -8.36 -5.31
CA SER A 186 8.73 -9.18 -4.88
C SER A 186 7.53 -9.01 -5.82
N TYR A 187 6.52 -9.87 -5.67
CA TYR A 187 5.27 -9.74 -6.43
C TYR A 187 4.61 -8.37 -6.19
N ILE A 188 4.59 -7.91 -4.94
CA ILE A 188 3.99 -6.63 -4.56
C ILE A 188 4.86 -5.45 -5.04
N ASP A 189 6.18 -5.57 -5.03
CA ASP A 189 7.07 -4.58 -5.63
C ASP A 189 6.76 -4.37 -7.12
N LYS A 190 6.55 -5.46 -7.88
CA LYS A 190 6.22 -5.38 -9.31
C LYS A 190 4.93 -4.61 -9.58
N ILE A 191 3.88 -4.85 -8.78
CA ILE A 191 2.62 -4.11 -8.87
C ILE A 191 2.83 -2.63 -8.51
N SER A 192 3.50 -2.38 -7.38
CA SER A 192 3.77 -1.03 -6.88
C SER A 192 4.53 -0.18 -7.90
N LEU A 193 5.61 -0.74 -8.44
CA LEU A 193 6.44 -0.06 -9.44
C LEU A 193 5.72 0.10 -10.78
N GLY A 194 4.88 -0.86 -11.17
CA GLY A 194 4.03 -0.73 -12.36
C GLY A 194 3.06 0.46 -12.28
N ILE A 195 2.37 0.62 -11.15
CA ILE A 195 1.47 1.76 -10.90
C ILE A 195 2.28 3.07 -10.85
N LEU A 196 3.41 3.07 -10.15
CA LEU A 196 4.30 4.23 -10.07
C LEU A 196 4.78 4.67 -11.47
N ALA A 197 5.22 3.72 -12.30
CA ALA A 197 5.68 3.97 -13.66
C ALA A 197 4.59 4.65 -14.51
N GLN A 198 3.36 4.14 -14.42
CA GLN A 198 2.22 4.72 -15.12
C GLN A 198 2.02 6.19 -14.68
N LYS A 199 2.08 6.47 -13.39
CA LYS A 199 1.83 7.82 -12.84
C LYS A 199 2.94 8.81 -13.16
N VAL A 200 4.19 8.36 -13.11
CA VAL A 200 5.34 9.17 -13.55
C VAL A 200 5.23 9.49 -15.03
N THR A 201 4.87 8.51 -15.87
CA THR A 201 4.68 8.70 -17.32
C THR A 201 3.52 9.64 -17.65
N GLU A 202 2.40 9.51 -16.94
CA GLU A 202 1.20 10.32 -17.13
C GLU A 202 1.44 11.80 -16.78
N HIS A 203 2.15 12.07 -15.68
CA HIS A 203 2.30 13.41 -15.15
C HIS A 203 3.59 14.12 -15.57
N GLN A 204 4.64 13.36 -15.90
CA GLN A 204 5.98 13.84 -16.24
C GLN A 204 6.50 14.89 -15.23
N PRO A 205 6.55 14.55 -13.93
CA PRO A 205 6.96 15.51 -12.90
C PRO A 205 8.44 15.87 -13.03
N LYS A 206 8.79 17.09 -12.63
CA LYS A 206 10.19 17.49 -12.45
C LYS A 206 10.73 17.04 -11.09
N LEU A 207 9.85 17.02 -10.10
CA LEU A 207 10.16 16.66 -8.72
C LEU A 207 9.14 15.64 -8.21
N VAL A 208 9.63 14.50 -7.72
CA VAL A 208 8.84 13.51 -6.98
C VAL A 208 9.14 13.66 -5.49
N CYS A 209 8.11 13.86 -4.68
CA CYS A 209 8.25 14.00 -3.23
C CYS A 209 7.65 12.75 -2.57
N ILE A 210 8.48 11.97 -1.90
CA ILE A 210 8.08 10.76 -1.18
C ILE A 210 8.04 11.06 0.30
N SER A 211 6.85 10.98 0.90
CA SER A 211 6.66 11.15 2.34
C SER A 211 6.70 9.79 3.01
N ALA A 212 7.74 9.51 3.82
CA ALA A 212 7.89 8.27 4.58
C ALA A 212 7.60 8.52 6.08
N PRO A 213 6.31 8.49 6.51
CA PRO A 213 5.94 8.86 7.87
C PRO A 213 6.26 7.80 8.92
N PHE A 214 6.43 6.53 8.52
CA PHE A 214 6.54 5.42 9.46
C PHE A 214 7.62 4.44 8.98
N PRO A 215 8.32 3.75 9.90
CA PRO A 215 9.30 2.73 9.53
C PRO A 215 8.77 1.66 8.55
N GLY A 216 7.49 1.28 8.67
CA GLY A 216 6.89 0.24 7.81
C GLY A 216 6.77 0.59 6.32
N ASN A 217 6.88 1.86 5.95
CA ASN A 217 6.88 2.30 4.54
C ASN A 217 8.24 2.79 4.06
N LEU A 218 9.28 2.70 4.91
CA LEU A 218 10.63 3.15 4.59
C LEU A 218 11.22 2.36 3.42
N PHE A 219 11.16 1.03 3.49
CA PHE A 219 11.65 0.15 2.42
C PHE A 219 11.01 0.52 1.07
N SER A 220 9.68 0.63 1.03
CA SER A 220 8.98 0.99 -0.21
C SER A 220 9.27 2.41 -0.67
N ALA A 221 9.55 3.35 0.24
CA ALA A 221 9.99 4.70 -0.13
C ALA A 221 11.31 4.65 -0.92
N PHE A 222 12.29 3.90 -0.41
CA PHE A 222 13.58 3.71 -1.07
C PHE A 222 13.46 2.92 -2.37
N ARG A 223 12.63 1.86 -2.40
CA ARG A 223 12.35 1.08 -3.61
C ARG A 223 11.74 1.96 -4.71
N CYS A 224 10.81 2.85 -4.36
CA CYS A 224 10.25 3.81 -5.30
C CYS A 224 11.32 4.79 -5.82
N ALA A 225 12.17 5.31 -4.92
CA ALA A 225 13.23 6.24 -5.28
C ALA A 225 14.28 5.59 -6.19
N GLN A 226 14.71 4.36 -5.89
CA GLN A 226 15.62 3.54 -6.70
C GLN A 226 15.08 3.42 -8.13
N TYR A 227 13.83 2.96 -8.27
CA TYR A 227 13.19 2.80 -9.57
C TYR A 227 13.13 4.12 -10.36
N ILE A 228 12.74 5.23 -9.71
CA ILE A 228 12.66 6.53 -10.38
C ILE A 228 14.05 6.99 -10.82
N LYS A 229 15.08 6.83 -9.99
CA LYS A 229 16.45 7.23 -10.30
C LYS A 229 17.00 6.47 -11.51
N GLU A 230 16.73 5.16 -11.57
CA GLU A 230 17.17 4.28 -12.66
C GLU A 230 16.41 4.54 -13.97
N ALA A 231 15.07 4.61 -13.90
CA ALA A 231 14.22 4.73 -15.10
C ALA A 231 14.06 6.17 -15.60
N TYR A 232 14.17 7.17 -14.71
CA TYR A 232 13.91 8.59 -14.99
C TYR A 232 14.98 9.50 -14.37
N PRO A 233 16.25 9.42 -14.80
CA PRO A 233 17.38 10.10 -14.15
C PRO A 233 17.30 11.64 -14.15
N SER A 234 16.45 12.23 -15.01
CA SER A 234 16.21 13.68 -15.02
C SER A 234 15.25 14.16 -13.93
N ILE A 235 14.45 13.27 -13.35
CA ILE A 235 13.48 13.60 -12.31
C ILE A 235 14.21 13.69 -10.98
N LYS A 236 14.01 14.80 -10.27
CA LYS A 236 14.53 14.97 -8.92
C LYS A 236 13.63 14.31 -7.89
N ILE A 237 14.23 13.77 -6.83
CA ILE A 237 13.51 13.01 -5.81
C ILE A 237 13.78 13.64 -4.44
N ALA A 238 12.73 14.01 -3.71
CA ALA A 238 12.83 14.51 -2.34
C ALA A 238 12.18 13.54 -1.36
N MET A 239 12.83 13.31 -0.21
CA MET A 239 12.29 12.54 0.91
C MET A 239 11.81 13.47 2.03
N GLY A 240 10.63 13.19 2.59
CA GLY A 240 10.13 13.84 3.79
C GLY A 240 9.42 12.86 4.74
N GLY A 241 8.66 13.41 5.69
CA GLY A 241 7.89 12.62 6.66
C GLY A 241 8.62 12.40 7.98
N GLY A 242 8.05 11.55 8.84
CA GLY A 242 8.53 11.24 10.19
C GLY A 242 9.98 10.75 10.21
N PHE A 243 10.34 9.80 9.34
CA PHE A 243 11.70 9.25 9.32
C PHE A 243 12.75 10.31 8.95
N ALA A 244 12.46 11.18 7.98
CA ALA A 244 13.35 12.29 7.64
C ALA A 244 13.55 13.22 8.84
N ASN A 245 12.47 13.51 9.57
CA ASN A 245 12.47 14.43 10.70
C ASN A 245 13.14 13.90 11.97
N THR A 246 13.20 12.58 12.16
CA THR A 246 13.78 11.95 13.36
C THR A 246 15.16 11.38 13.06
N GLU A 247 15.26 10.45 12.11
CA GLU A 247 16.47 9.66 11.87
C GLU A 247 17.47 10.38 10.95
N LEU A 248 16.98 11.21 10.03
CA LEU A 248 17.83 11.91 9.04
C LEU A 248 18.06 13.40 9.35
N ARG A 249 17.56 13.91 10.49
CA ARG A 249 17.76 15.31 10.89
C ARG A 249 19.24 15.65 11.08
N SER A 250 19.99 14.70 11.66
CA SER A 250 21.45 14.72 11.66
C SER A 250 21.92 13.68 10.66
N ILE A 251 22.41 14.13 9.50
CA ILE A 251 22.86 13.23 8.43
C ILE A 251 24.13 12.51 8.89
N ASN A 252 23.96 11.31 9.40
CA ASN A 252 25.05 10.38 9.72
C ASN A 252 25.24 9.32 8.62
N GLU A 253 24.29 9.23 7.69
CA GLU A 253 24.27 8.23 6.62
C GLU A 253 24.23 8.93 5.25
N PRO A 254 25.38 9.15 4.59
CA PRO A 254 25.42 9.83 3.30
C PRO A 254 24.86 8.99 2.16
N LYS A 255 24.79 7.66 2.28
CA LYS A 255 24.28 6.78 1.20
C LYS A 255 22.78 6.97 0.93
N VAL A 256 22.04 7.65 1.80
CA VAL A 256 20.65 8.06 1.51
C VAL A 256 20.55 8.86 0.20
N PHE A 257 21.61 9.60 -0.16
CA PHE A 257 21.67 10.40 -1.38
C PHE A 257 21.92 9.59 -2.66
N ASP A 258 22.22 8.29 -2.54
CA ASP A 258 22.21 7.38 -3.70
C ASP A 258 20.78 7.21 -4.24
N TYR A 259 19.77 7.40 -3.38
CA TYR A 259 18.35 7.23 -3.69
C TYR A 259 17.62 8.57 -3.84
N PHE A 260 17.89 9.54 -2.97
CA PHE A 260 17.18 10.83 -2.94
C PHE A 260 18.12 11.98 -3.32
N ASP A 261 17.62 12.97 -4.07
CA ASP A 261 18.38 14.19 -4.36
C ASP A 261 18.30 15.18 -3.18
N PHE A 262 17.19 15.16 -2.44
CA PHE A 262 16.92 16.10 -1.35
C PHE A 262 16.26 15.42 -0.16
N ILE A 263 16.52 15.94 1.04
CA ILE A 263 15.79 15.62 2.26
C ILE A 263 15.10 16.90 2.73
N THR A 264 13.80 16.83 2.96
CA THR A 264 12.99 17.93 3.49
C THR A 264 12.63 17.63 4.93
N LEU A 265 12.93 18.58 5.81
CA LEU A 265 12.63 18.50 7.24
C LEU A 265 11.41 19.37 7.57
N ASP A 266 10.93 19.21 8.79
CA ASP A 266 9.79 19.91 9.39
C ASP A 266 8.47 19.63 8.66
N ASP A 267 7.67 20.68 8.41
CA ASP A 267 6.33 20.58 7.81
C ASP A 267 6.33 20.26 6.29
N GLY A 268 7.47 20.48 5.63
CA GLY A 268 7.63 20.28 4.20
C GLY A 268 6.98 21.35 3.32
N GLU A 269 6.18 22.28 3.85
CA GLU A 269 5.50 23.30 3.04
C GLU A 269 6.50 24.27 2.40
N LEU A 270 7.20 25.05 3.22
CA LEU A 270 8.24 25.97 2.76
C LEU A 270 9.41 25.23 2.06
N PRO A 271 9.94 24.11 2.59
CA PRO A 271 11.00 23.36 1.91
C PRO A 271 10.63 22.93 0.48
N ILE A 272 9.42 22.41 0.25
CA ILE A 272 9.00 21.96 -1.08
C ILE A 272 8.75 23.14 -2.03
N GLU A 273 8.23 24.27 -1.54
CA GLU A 273 8.12 25.50 -2.35
C GLU A 273 9.50 25.99 -2.85
N LEU A 274 10.51 25.96 -1.96
CA LEU A 274 11.87 26.36 -2.31
C LEU A 274 12.52 25.36 -3.28
N LEU A 275 12.34 24.06 -3.07
CA LEU A 275 12.86 23.03 -3.97
C LEU A 275 12.21 23.09 -5.35
N HIS A 276 10.89 23.33 -5.44
CA HIS A 276 10.23 23.55 -6.72
C HIS A 276 10.81 24.73 -7.49
N SER A 277 11.20 25.80 -6.80
CA SER A 277 11.84 26.96 -7.43
C SER A 277 13.28 26.69 -7.89
N PHE A 278 13.95 25.72 -7.26
CA PHE A 278 15.33 25.33 -7.59
C PHE A 278 15.42 24.38 -8.80
N VAL A 279 14.42 23.51 -8.99
CA VAL A 279 14.38 22.44 -10.03
C VAL A 279 13.70 22.91 -11.32
#